data_AF-A0A1B6GL90-F1
#
_entry.id   AF-A0A1B6GL90-F1
#
_cell.length_a   1.000
_cell.length_b   1.000
_cell.length_c   1.000
_cell.angle_alpha   90.00
_cell.angle_beta   90.00
_cell.angle_gamma   90.00
#
_symmetry.space_group_name_H-M   'P 1'
#
loop_
_entity.id
_entity.type
_entity.pdbx_description
1 polymer ?
#
loop_
_entity_poly.entity_id
_entity_poly.type
_entity_poly.pdbx_seq_one_letter_code
_entity_poly.pdbx_strand_id
1 'polypeptide(L)'
;VIVMELCTGGSLFNILDDPENTYGLPEEEFLLVLDHLSAGLKHLRDNNLVHRDLKPGNIMKFISDDGRTIYKLTDFGAARELEEDQQFVSLYGTEEYLHPDMYEKAVLRKPAGKTFGATVDLWSFGVTLYHVATGNLPFRPYGGRRNKETMHFITTKKASGVIAGTQTSENGPIDWCRDLPINCQLTAGLKKHVTPLLAGLLEVDSQRIWSFDRFFTEVTNILNRKLMHVYNVNKIQSIRIYLHPEDTYDEFQLQILEQTDVPVENQILLLK
;
A
#
# COMPACT_ATOMS: atom_id res chain seq x y z
N VAL A 1 -7.05 -30.43 -11.63
CA VAL A 1 -8.10 -29.51 -11.14
C VAL A 1 -7.85 -29.30 -9.65
N ILE A 2 -7.76 -28.05 -9.20
CA ILE A 2 -7.68 -27.70 -7.78
C ILE A 2 -9.03 -27.08 -7.41
N VAL A 3 -9.68 -27.61 -6.38
CA VAL A 3 -10.97 -27.10 -5.88
C VAL A 3 -10.69 -26.24 -4.65
N MET A 4 -11.26 -25.04 -4.61
CA MET A 4 -11.03 -24.05 -3.56
C MET A 4 -12.36 -23.42 -3.12
N GLU A 5 -12.36 -22.71 -2.00
CA GLU A 5 -13.54 -21.96 -1.55
C GLU A 5 -13.95 -20.88 -2.57
N LEU A 6 -15.26 -20.59 -2.65
CA LEU A 6 -15.80 -19.54 -3.49
C LEU A 6 -15.84 -18.21 -2.72
N CYS A 7 -15.12 -17.20 -3.21
CA CYS A 7 -15.21 -15.83 -2.71
C CYS A 7 -16.19 -15.02 -3.55
N THR A 8 -17.38 -14.74 -3.01
CA THR A 8 -18.50 -14.10 -3.73
C THR A 8 -18.33 -12.61 -3.98
N GLY A 9 -17.41 -11.93 -3.28
CA GLY A 9 -17.15 -10.51 -3.44
C GLY A 9 -16.23 -10.15 -4.61
N GLY A 10 -15.81 -11.14 -5.41
CA GLY A 10 -14.90 -10.94 -6.55
C GLY A 10 -13.45 -10.67 -6.13
N SER A 11 -12.62 -10.28 -7.08
CA SER A 11 -11.24 -9.86 -6.79
C SER A 11 -11.17 -8.38 -6.44
N LEU A 12 -10.16 -7.98 -5.68
CA LEU A 12 -9.88 -6.57 -5.38
C LEU A 12 -9.65 -5.75 -6.66
N PHE A 13 -9.14 -6.39 -7.73
CA PHE A 13 -9.06 -5.76 -9.04
C PHE A 13 -10.45 -5.37 -9.58
N ASN A 14 -11.46 -6.24 -9.45
CA ASN A 14 -12.81 -5.92 -9.91
C ASN A 14 -13.42 -4.75 -9.12
N ILE A 15 -13.11 -4.67 -7.81
CA ILE A 15 -13.58 -3.57 -6.95
C ILE A 15 -12.94 -2.25 -7.37
N LEU A 16 -11.63 -2.25 -7.65
CA LEU A 16 -10.90 -1.04 -8.07
C LEU A 16 -11.26 -0.56 -9.49
N ASP A 17 -11.75 -1.46 -10.35
CA ASP A 17 -12.24 -1.12 -11.69
C ASP A 17 -13.63 -0.46 -11.67
N ASP A 18 -14.34 -0.49 -10.53
CA ASP A 18 -15.60 0.24 -10.37
C ASP A 18 -15.35 1.76 -10.41
N PRO A 19 -16.07 2.53 -11.24
CA PRO A 19 -15.95 3.98 -11.30
C PRO A 19 -16.09 4.70 -9.95
N GLU A 20 -16.84 4.15 -8.99
CA GLU A 20 -16.95 4.71 -7.64
C GLU A 20 -15.59 4.77 -6.90
N ASN A 21 -14.66 3.88 -7.28
CA ASN A 21 -13.34 3.70 -6.68
C ASN A 21 -12.22 4.33 -7.51
N THR A 22 -12.54 5.19 -8.49
CA THR A 22 -11.56 5.91 -9.35
C THR A 22 -10.47 6.63 -8.54
N TYR A 23 -10.81 7.08 -7.32
CA TYR A 23 -9.91 7.80 -6.41
C TYR A 23 -9.50 6.98 -5.17
N GLY A 24 -9.58 5.65 -5.26
CA GLY A 24 -9.28 4.70 -4.20
C GLY A 24 -10.50 4.29 -3.40
N LEU A 25 -10.32 3.31 -2.51
CA LEU A 25 -11.37 2.80 -1.65
C LEU A 25 -11.66 3.73 -0.46
N PRO A 26 -12.86 3.65 0.14
CA PRO A 26 -13.14 4.25 1.43
C PRO A 26 -12.14 3.78 2.50
N GLU A 27 -11.81 4.66 3.46
CA GLU A 27 -10.72 4.36 4.42
C GLU A 27 -11.00 3.15 5.32
N GLU A 28 -12.26 2.85 5.62
CA GLU A 28 -12.66 1.66 6.39
C GLU A 28 -12.28 0.38 5.63
N GLU A 29 -12.57 0.34 4.32
CA GLU A 29 -12.22 -0.79 3.46
C GLU A 29 -10.70 -0.87 3.24
N PHE A 30 -10.03 0.27 3.10
CA PHE A 30 -8.56 0.33 3.03
C PHE A 30 -7.91 -0.30 4.28
N LEU A 31 -8.41 0.01 5.48
CA LEU A 31 -7.91 -0.56 6.73
C LEU A 31 -8.15 -2.07 6.81
N LEU A 32 -9.30 -2.57 6.33
CA LEU A 32 -9.56 -4.01 6.22
C LEU A 32 -8.60 -4.70 5.24
N VAL A 33 -8.30 -4.07 4.10
CA VAL A 33 -7.31 -4.58 3.15
C VAL A 33 -5.92 -4.63 3.81
N LEU A 34 -5.52 -3.55 4.49
CA LEU A 34 -4.23 -3.47 5.19
C LEU A 34 -4.09 -4.59 6.23
N ASP A 35 -5.10 -4.75 7.10
CA ASP A 35 -5.12 -5.76 8.16
C ASP A 35 -5.04 -7.17 7.58
N HIS A 36 -6.03 -7.57 6.79
CA HIS A 36 -6.13 -8.94 6.30
C HIS A 36 -4.95 -9.35 5.41
N LEU A 37 -4.46 -8.46 4.54
CA LEU A 37 -3.32 -8.79 3.69
C LEU A 37 -2.02 -8.85 4.49
N SER A 38 -1.84 -7.99 5.51
CA SER A 38 -0.67 -8.09 6.38
C SER A 38 -0.66 -9.40 7.16
N ALA A 39 -1.82 -9.86 7.64
CA ALA A 39 -1.98 -11.16 8.29
C ALA A 39 -1.68 -12.33 7.33
N GLY A 40 -2.17 -12.26 6.08
CA GLY A 40 -1.86 -13.24 5.05
C GLY A 40 -0.36 -13.30 4.72
N LEU A 41 0.28 -12.13 4.59
CA LEU A 41 1.71 -12.05 4.33
C LEU A 41 2.55 -12.54 5.50
N LYS A 42 2.12 -12.27 6.74
CA LYS A 42 2.71 -12.86 7.95
C LYS A 42 2.63 -14.39 7.94
N HIS A 43 1.48 -14.94 7.59
CA HIS A 43 1.32 -16.38 7.49
C HIS A 43 2.28 -17.01 6.46
N LEU A 44 2.44 -16.38 5.29
CA LEU A 44 3.42 -16.85 4.30
C LEU A 44 4.84 -16.80 4.87
N ARG A 45 5.21 -15.69 5.51
CA ARG A 45 6.54 -15.53 6.11
C ARG A 45 6.83 -16.57 7.20
N ASP A 46 5.88 -16.82 8.09
CA ASP A 46 6.02 -17.80 9.18
C ASP A 46 6.16 -19.25 8.65
N ASN A 47 5.74 -19.50 7.40
CA ASN A 47 5.89 -20.78 6.71
C ASN A 47 7.02 -20.76 5.65
N ASN A 48 7.90 -19.76 5.68
CA ASN A 48 8.99 -19.59 4.71
C ASN A 48 8.53 -19.54 3.24
N LEU A 49 7.32 -19.06 2.97
CA LEU A 49 6.75 -18.93 1.63
C LEU A 49 6.82 -17.48 1.14
N VAL A 50 7.03 -17.32 -0.16
CA VAL A 50 6.96 -16.05 -0.88
C VAL A 50 6.02 -16.19 -2.04
N HIS A 51 5.09 -15.24 -2.19
CA HIS A 51 4.01 -15.28 -3.17
C HIS A 51 4.46 -14.93 -4.58
N ARG A 52 5.26 -13.86 -4.74
CA ARG A 52 5.89 -13.41 -6.00
C ARG A 52 4.95 -12.88 -7.09
N ASP A 53 3.65 -12.80 -6.82
CA ASP A 53 2.66 -12.22 -7.74
C ASP A 53 1.52 -11.55 -6.95
N LEU A 54 1.87 -10.83 -5.89
CA LEU A 54 0.90 -10.10 -5.08
C LEU A 54 0.40 -8.88 -5.86
N LYS A 55 -0.90 -8.87 -6.14
CA LYS A 55 -1.60 -7.81 -6.88
C LYS A 55 -3.10 -7.87 -6.60
N PRO A 56 -3.89 -6.82 -6.87
CA PRO A 56 -5.33 -6.82 -6.67
C PRO A 56 -6.09 -7.99 -7.31
N GLY A 57 -5.62 -8.50 -8.46
CA GLY A 57 -6.23 -9.66 -9.13
C GLY A 57 -6.08 -10.97 -8.36
N ASN A 58 -5.09 -11.08 -7.48
CA ASN A 58 -4.81 -12.25 -6.65
C ASN A 58 -5.24 -12.05 -5.19
N ILE A 59 -6.15 -11.09 -4.97
CA ILE A 59 -6.74 -10.81 -3.67
C ILE A 59 -8.25 -10.92 -3.82
N MET A 60 -8.86 -11.86 -3.11
CA MET A 60 -10.29 -12.13 -3.19
C MET A 60 -11.03 -11.50 -2.01
N LYS A 61 -12.21 -10.94 -2.27
CA LYS A 61 -13.14 -10.49 -1.24
C LYS A 61 -14.13 -11.60 -0.91
N PHE A 62 -14.03 -12.11 0.30
CA PHE A 62 -15.00 -13.04 0.88
C PHE A 62 -15.98 -12.26 1.77
N ILE A 63 -17.27 -12.54 1.64
CA ILE A 63 -18.30 -12.01 2.53
C ILE A 63 -18.86 -13.21 3.28
N SER A 64 -18.67 -13.23 4.61
CA SER A 64 -19.20 -14.31 5.45
C SER A 64 -20.71 -14.19 5.62
N ASP A 65 -21.35 -15.26 6.10
CA ASP A 65 -22.80 -15.33 6.31
C ASP A 65 -23.31 -14.28 7.32
N ASP A 66 -22.46 -13.81 8.24
CA ASP A 66 -22.74 -12.73 9.19
C ASP A 66 -22.47 -11.32 8.62
N GLY A 67 -22.12 -11.22 7.33
CA GLY A 67 -21.91 -9.98 6.60
C GLY A 67 -20.51 -9.37 6.74
N ARG A 68 -19.56 -10.04 7.43
CA ARG A 68 -18.19 -9.53 7.55
C ARG A 68 -17.41 -9.70 6.25
N THR A 69 -16.67 -8.68 5.88
CA THR A 69 -15.74 -8.70 4.74
C THR A 69 -14.39 -9.24 5.19
N ILE A 70 -13.83 -10.19 4.43
CA ILE A 70 -12.47 -10.71 4.62
C ILE A 70 -11.74 -10.71 3.28
N TYR A 71 -10.53 -10.16 3.24
CA TYR A 71 -9.67 -10.22 2.06
C TYR A 71 -8.69 -11.39 2.17
N LYS A 72 -8.58 -12.18 1.10
CA LYS A 72 -7.78 -13.41 1.07
C LYS A 72 -6.80 -13.40 -0.08
N LEU A 73 -5.55 -13.77 0.17
CA LEU A 73 -4.57 -14.04 -0.89
C LEU A 73 -4.95 -15.33 -1.63
N THR A 74 -4.73 -15.35 -2.95
CA THR A 74 -4.96 -16.50 -3.81
C THR A 74 -3.90 -16.58 -4.91
N ASP A 75 -3.96 -17.63 -5.73
CA ASP A 75 -3.05 -17.88 -6.86
C ASP A 75 -1.57 -17.97 -6.46
N PHE A 76 -1.26 -19.06 -5.74
CA PHE A 76 0.09 -19.41 -5.34
C PHE A 76 0.88 -20.12 -6.46
N GLY A 77 0.46 -20.02 -7.73
CA GLY A 77 1.14 -20.70 -8.85
C GLY A 77 2.58 -20.22 -9.08
N ALA A 78 2.88 -18.99 -8.68
CA ALA A 78 4.23 -18.41 -8.70
C ALA A 78 5.00 -18.56 -7.38
N ALA A 79 4.31 -19.01 -6.32
CA ALA A 79 4.85 -19.02 -4.96
C ALA A 79 5.96 -20.06 -4.80
N ARG A 80 6.87 -19.82 -3.85
CA ARG A 80 7.97 -20.74 -3.51
C ARG A 80 8.33 -20.67 -2.04
N GLU A 81 8.81 -21.80 -1.54
CA GLU A 81 9.58 -21.83 -0.29
C GLU A 81 10.92 -21.14 -0.51
N LEU A 82 11.33 -20.32 0.46
CA LEU A 82 12.68 -19.79 0.56
C LEU A 82 13.35 -20.41 1.78
N GLU A 83 14.42 -21.16 1.57
CA GLU A 83 15.43 -21.30 2.62
C GLU A 83 16.10 -19.93 2.87
N GLU A 84 16.62 -19.67 4.07
CA GLU A 84 17.03 -18.32 4.53
C GLU A 84 18.01 -17.60 3.59
N ASP A 85 18.77 -18.34 2.77
CA ASP A 85 19.74 -17.83 1.80
C ASP A 85 19.39 -18.14 0.33
N GLN A 86 18.22 -18.74 0.08
CA GLN A 86 17.83 -19.16 -1.26
C GLN A 86 17.38 -17.97 -2.10
N GLN A 87 17.93 -17.92 -3.30
CA GLN A 87 17.72 -16.86 -4.26
C GLN A 87 17.11 -17.46 -5.51
N PHE A 88 16.04 -16.85 -6.04
CA PHE A 88 15.34 -17.42 -7.19
C PHE A 88 15.70 -16.71 -8.51
N VAL A 89 15.59 -17.48 -9.60
CA VAL A 89 15.94 -17.01 -10.96
C VAL A 89 14.70 -16.77 -11.83
N SER A 90 13.56 -17.39 -11.50
CA SER A 90 12.39 -17.44 -12.38
C SER A 90 11.60 -16.12 -12.43
N LEU A 91 11.00 -15.88 -13.60
CA LEU A 91 10.31 -14.64 -13.98
C LEU A 91 8.80 -14.86 -13.90
N TYR A 92 8.19 -14.51 -12.78
CA TYR A 92 6.75 -14.49 -12.60
C TYR A 92 6.34 -13.14 -12.00
N GLY A 93 5.11 -12.71 -12.25
CA GLY A 93 4.54 -11.48 -11.73
C GLY A 93 3.94 -10.58 -12.82
N THR A 94 2.95 -9.78 -12.44
CA THR A 94 2.39 -8.73 -13.30
C THR A 94 3.32 -7.51 -13.34
N GLU A 95 3.69 -7.06 -14.54
CA GLU A 95 4.76 -6.07 -14.82
C GLU A 95 4.67 -4.81 -13.93
N GLU A 96 3.46 -4.33 -13.66
CA GLU A 96 3.18 -3.12 -12.89
C GLU A 96 3.44 -3.24 -11.38
N TYR A 97 3.49 -4.46 -10.84
CA TYR A 97 3.66 -4.76 -9.40
C TYR A 97 5.03 -5.37 -9.06
N LEU A 98 5.88 -5.58 -10.07
CA LEU A 98 7.19 -6.19 -9.89
C LEU A 98 8.16 -5.26 -9.18
N HIS A 99 8.94 -5.84 -8.27
CA HIS A 99 10.14 -5.19 -7.72
C HIS A 99 11.09 -4.78 -8.86
N PRO A 100 11.79 -3.63 -8.77
CA PRO A 100 12.56 -3.09 -9.91
C PRO A 100 13.67 -4.02 -10.41
N ASP A 101 14.36 -4.71 -9.50
CA ASP A 101 15.38 -5.69 -9.87
C ASP A 101 14.73 -6.92 -10.58
N MET A 102 13.50 -7.32 -10.22
CA MET A 102 12.77 -8.40 -10.92
C MET A 102 12.31 -7.93 -12.30
N TYR A 103 11.85 -6.69 -12.41
CA TYR A 103 11.43 -6.08 -13.66
C TYR A 103 12.58 -6.01 -14.68
N GLU A 104 13.79 -5.63 -14.27
CA GLU A 104 14.96 -5.59 -15.14
C GLU A 104 15.25 -6.95 -15.79
N LYS A 105 15.16 -8.02 -15.00
CA LYS A 105 15.36 -9.39 -15.48
C LYS A 105 14.19 -9.90 -16.32
N ALA A 106 12.96 -9.71 -15.84
CA ALA A 106 11.75 -10.29 -16.42
C ALA A 106 11.36 -9.62 -17.73
N VAL A 107 11.40 -8.28 -17.72
CA VAL A 107 10.78 -7.44 -18.72
C VAL A 107 11.82 -6.88 -19.68
N LEU A 108 12.97 -6.42 -19.18
CA LEU A 108 14.06 -5.90 -20.01
C LEU A 108 15.03 -6.99 -20.50
N ARG A 109 14.90 -8.23 -20.00
CA ARG A 109 15.77 -9.37 -20.33
C ARG A 109 17.26 -9.09 -20.13
N LYS A 110 17.60 -8.21 -19.18
CA LYS A 110 18.99 -7.90 -18.83
C LYS A 110 19.49 -8.90 -17.78
N PRO A 111 20.80 -9.23 -17.80
CA PRO A 111 21.40 -10.04 -16.75
C PRO A 111 21.36 -9.25 -15.43
N ALA A 112 20.42 -9.58 -14.55
CA ALA A 112 20.41 -9.09 -13.19
C ALA A 112 21.49 -9.86 -12.41
N GLY A 113 22.56 -9.17 -12.00
CA GLY A 113 23.59 -9.72 -11.10
C GLY A 113 23.13 -9.82 -9.64
N LYS A 114 21.86 -9.51 -9.37
CA LYS A 114 21.26 -9.51 -8.05
C LYS A 114 20.24 -10.62 -7.91
N THR A 115 20.05 -10.98 -6.66
CA THR A 115 19.26 -12.10 -6.23
C THR A 115 18.09 -11.61 -5.41
N PHE A 116 16.95 -12.29 -5.55
CA PHE A 116 15.69 -11.82 -4.99
C PHE A 116 15.40 -12.56 -3.69
N GLY A 117 15.15 -11.79 -2.62
CA GLY A 117 14.68 -12.31 -1.34
C GLY A 117 13.18 -12.11 -1.14
N ALA A 118 12.69 -12.42 0.05
CA ALA A 118 11.28 -12.25 0.41
C ALA A 118 10.77 -10.80 0.35
N THR A 119 11.66 -9.81 0.37
CA THR A 119 11.30 -8.37 0.32
C THR A 119 10.62 -7.95 -0.98
N VAL A 120 10.65 -8.77 -2.04
CA VAL A 120 9.90 -8.49 -3.28
C VAL A 120 8.39 -8.43 -3.02
N ASP A 121 7.87 -9.24 -2.10
CA ASP A 121 6.46 -9.22 -1.75
C ASP A 121 6.09 -7.92 -1.02
N LEU A 122 7.01 -7.32 -0.25
CA LEU A 122 6.77 -6.01 0.37
C LEU A 122 6.63 -4.90 -0.68
N TRP A 123 7.41 -4.94 -1.75
CA TRP A 123 7.24 -4.00 -2.86
C TRP A 123 5.88 -4.17 -3.54
N SER A 124 5.54 -5.40 -3.93
CA SER A 124 4.25 -5.70 -4.57
C SER A 124 3.06 -5.35 -3.66
N PHE A 125 3.20 -5.55 -2.35
CA PHE A 125 2.26 -5.12 -1.33
C PHE A 125 2.14 -3.59 -1.28
N GLY A 126 3.25 -2.85 -1.32
CA GLY A 126 3.27 -1.38 -1.37
C GLY A 126 2.61 -0.82 -2.63
N VAL A 127 2.88 -1.40 -3.80
CA VAL A 127 2.21 -1.02 -5.06
C VAL A 127 0.71 -1.29 -4.97
N THR A 128 0.33 -2.44 -4.40
CA THR A 128 -1.07 -2.81 -4.18
C THR A 128 -1.77 -1.83 -3.24
N LEU A 129 -1.17 -1.50 -2.09
CA LEU A 129 -1.76 -0.53 -1.16
C LEU A 129 -1.88 0.87 -1.74
N TYR A 130 -0.89 1.33 -2.51
CA TYR A 130 -1.00 2.61 -3.21
C TYR A 130 -2.19 2.59 -4.19
N HIS A 131 -2.34 1.49 -4.94
CA HIS A 131 -3.46 1.32 -5.86
C HIS A 131 -4.80 1.34 -5.12
N VAL A 132 -4.91 0.64 -3.99
CA VAL A 132 -6.11 0.65 -3.15
C VAL A 132 -6.42 2.03 -2.59
N ALA A 133 -5.40 2.77 -2.15
CA ALA A 133 -5.56 4.11 -1.59
C ALA A 133 -5.96 5.15 -2.64
N THR A 134 -5.57 4.99 -3.91
CA THR A 134 -5.65 6.07 -4.91
C THR A 134 -6.44 5.72 -6.16
N GLY A 135 -6.81 4.45 -6.35
CA GLY A 135 -7.42 3.94 -7.59
C GLY A 135 -6.45 3.92 -8.78
N ASN A 136 -5.16 4.22 -8.55
CA ASN A 136 -4.16 4.38 -9.60
C ASN A 136 -2.84 3.71 -9.22
N LEU A 137 -2.05 3.27 -10.21
CA LEU A 137 -0.71 2.76 -9.96
C LEU A 137 0.26 3.90 -9.54
N PRO A 138 1.23 3.63 -8.64
CA PRO A 138 2.19 4.64 -8.17
C PRO A 138 3.16 5.10 -9.26
N PHE A 139 3.54 4.22 -10.18
CA PHE A 139 4.55 4.49 -11.19
C PHE A 139 3.95 4.33 -12.59
N ARG A 140 3.88 5.42 -13.34
CA ARG A 140 3.15 5.48 -14.61
C ARG A 140 3.97 6.22 -15.67
N PRO A 141 4.66 5.51 -16.57
CA PRO A 141 5.31 6.14 -17.71
C PRO A 141 4.25 6.60 -18.74
N TYR A 142 4.60 7.57 -19.57
CA TYR A 142 3.77 7.97 -20.69
C TYR A 142 3.68 6.80 -21.68
N GLY A 143 2.48 6.49 -22.17
CA GLY A 143 2.22 5.31 -23.00
C GLY A 143 2.06 3.99 -22.23
N GLY A 144 2.11 4.04 -20.89
CA GLY A 144 1.85 2.90 -20.01
C GLY A 144 2.84 1.76 -20.19
N ARG A 145 2.37 0.51 -20.06
CA ARG A 145 3.20 -0.73 -20.09
C ARG A 145 4.10 -0.89 -21.32
N ARG A 146 3.83 -0.17 -22.42
CA ARG A 146 4.67 -0.20 -23.63
C ARG A 146 6.03 0.47 -23.38
N ASN A 147 6.08 1.46 -22.49
CA ASN A 147 7.29 2.22 -22.20
C ASN A 147 8.07 1.58 -21.04
N LYS A 148 8.68 0.43 -21.35
CA LYS A 148 9.33 -0.43 -20.36
C LYS A 148 10.57 0.21 -19.74
N GLU A 149 11.31 1.00 -20.53
CA GLU A 149 12.52 1.66 -20.07
C GLU A 149 12.22 2.79 -19.09
N THR A 150 11.22 3.63 -19.38
CA THR A 150 10.81 4.67 -18.45
C THR A 150 10.21 4.08 -17.17
N MET A 151 9.45 2.98 -17.24
CA MET A 151 8.99 2.28 -16.02
C MET A 151 10.15 1.85 -15.13
N HIS A 152 11.17 1.22 -15.72
CA HIS A 152 12.36 0.81 -14.97
C HIS A 152 13.15 2.02 -14.43
N PHE A 153 13.25 3.11 -15.20
CA PHE A 153 13.86 4.35 -14.73
C PHE A 153 13.11 4.95 -13.54
N ILE A 154 11.77 5.07 -13.63
CA ILE A 154 10.93 5.63 -12.57
C ILE A 154 11.13 4.83 -11.27
N THR A 155 11.08 3.51 -11.37
CA THR A 155 11.12 2.65 -10.19
C THR A 155 12.51 2.52 -9.55
N THR A 156 13.60 2.70 -10.32
CA THR A 156 14.99 2.58 -9.80
C THR A 156 15.67 3.89 -9.46
N LYS A 157 15.30 5.00 -10.10
CA LYS A 157 15.96 6.31 -9.94
C LYS A 157 15.23 7.26 -9.00
N LYS A 158 14.07 6.87 -8.49
CA LYS A 158 13.37 7.64 -7.47
C LYS A 158 14.23 7.80 -6.22
N ALA A 159 14.13 8.95 -5.58
CA ALA A 159 14.78 9.17 -4.29
C ALA A 159 14.07 8.41 -3.15
N SER A 160 14.78 8.11 -2.05
CA SER A 160 14.15 7.60 -0.81
C SER A 160 12.96 8.48 -0.41
N GLY A 161 11.87 7.86 0.01
CA GLY A 161 10.63 8.52 0.41
C GLY A 161 9.71 8.98 -0.73
N VAL A 162 10.11 8.81 -1.99
CA VAL A 162 9.19 8.99 -3.13
C VAL A 162 8.30 7.76 -3.25
N ILE A 163 6.98 7.99 -3.26
CA ILE A 163 5.95 6.94 -3.31
C ILE A 163 5.26 6.85 -4.68
N ALA A 164 5.37 7.89 -5.52
CA ALA A 164 4.78 7.90 -6.86
C ALA A 164 5.67 8.65 -7.86
N GLY A 165 5.56 8.27 -9.13
CA GLY A 165 6.25 8.90 -10.25
C GLY A 165 5.43 8.76 -11.52
N THR A 166 4.89 9.87 -12.04
CA THR A 166 4.06 9.87 -13.25
C THR A 166 4.70 10.70 -14.35
N GLN A 167 4.69 10.20 -15.59
CA GLN A 167 5.07 10.95 -16.77
C GLN A 167 3.81 11.26 -17.59
N THR A 168 3.50 12.54 -17.77
CA THR A 168 2.24 13.00 -18.38
C THR A 168 2.32 13.22 -19.89
N SER A 169 3.53 13.33 -20.44
CA SER A 169 3.77 13.55 -21.87
C SER A 169 4.95 12.74 -22.38
N GLU A 170 5.01 12.51 -23.70
CA GLU A 170 6.10 11.78 -24.35
C GLU A 170 7.43 12.49 -24.10
N ASN A 171 8.42 11.77 -23.55
CA ASN A 171 9.73 12.31 -23.16
C ASN A 171 9.69 13.50 -22.18
N GLY A 172 8.54 13.74 -21.53
CA GLY A 172 8.40 14.76 -20.51
C GLY A 172 9.12 14.40 -19.20
N PRO A 173 9.23 15.36 -18.26
CA PRO A 173 9.76 15.08 -16.93
C PRO A 173 8.87 14.08 -16.17
N ILE A 174 9.45 13.45 -15.15
CA ILE A 174 8.70 12.63 -14.20
C ILE A 174 8.24 13.53 -13.04
N ASP A 175 6.94 13.55 -12.79
CA ASP A 175 6.34 14.18 -11.63
C ASP A 175 6.47 13.23 -10.43
N TRP A 176 7.41 13.53 -9.55
CA TRP A 176 7.71 12.74 -8.36
C TRP A 176 6.89 13.21 -7.17
N CYS A 177 6.22 12.28 -6.48
CA CYS A 177 5.40 12.59 -5.31
C CYS A 177 5.87 11.82 -4.07
N ARG A 178 5.89 12.54 -2.94
CA ARG A 178 6.17 11.99 -1.60
C ARG A 178 4.92 11.84 -0.76
N ASP A 179 3.82 12.45 -1.20
CA ASP A 179 2.54 12.46 -0.51
C ASP A 179 1.47 11.77 -1.36
N LEU A 180 0.47 11.21 -0.68
CA LEU A 180 -0.74 10.73 -1.34
C LEU A 180 -1.49 11.91 -1.98
N PRO A 181 -2.15 11.70 -3.14
CA PRO A 181 -2.76 12.80 -3.87
C PRO A 181 -3.95 13.38 -3.09
N ILE A 182 -4.27 14.66 -3.35
CA ILE A 182 -5.30 15.38 -2.58
C ILE A 182 -6.69 14.74 -2.74
N ASN A 183 -6.99 14.23 -3.93
CA ASN A 183 -8.25 13.57 -4.27
C ASN A 183 -8.39 12.13 -3.71
N CYS A 184 -7.34 11.54 -3.12
CA CYS A 184 -7.43 10.24 -2.44
C CYS A 184 -8.43 10.30 -1.29
N GLN A 185 -9.28 9.28 -1.17
CA GLN A 185 -10.36 9.20 -0.17
C GLN A 185 -9.88 9.10 1.28
N LEU A 186 -8.62 8.73 1.52
CA LEU A 186 -8.08 8.65 2.88
C LEU A 186 -8.05 10.03 3.53
N THR A 187 -8.46 10.10 4.80
CA THR A 187 -8.42 11.36 5.55
C THR A 187 -6.99 11.82 5.82
N ALA A 188 -6.81 13.11 6.09
CA ALA A 188 -5.49 13.68 6.42
C ALA A 188 -4.82 12.95 7.61
N GLY A 189 -5.61 12.63 8.64
CA GLY A 189 -5.14 11.85 9.79
C GLY A 189 -4.58 10.48 9.39
N LEU A 190 -5.26 9.74 8.50
CA LEU A 190 -4.76 8.44 8.06
C LEU A 190 -3.59 8.56 7.06
N LYS A 191 -3.64 9.54 6.14
CA LYS A 191 -2.54 9.82 5.19
C LYS A 191 -1.21 10.08 5.89
N LYS A 192 -1.22 10.69 7.09
CA LYS A 192 -0.04 10.92 7.93
C LYS A 192 0.71 9.64 8.28
N HIS A 193 0.00 8.52 8.42
CA HIS A 193 0.59 7.23 8.78
C HIS A 193 0.79 6.30 7.58
N VAL A 194 -0.12 6.34 6.61
CA VAL A 194 -0.03 5.50 5.40
C VAL A 194 1.09 5.97 4.46
N THR A 195 1.35 7.28 4.37
CA THR A 195 2.40 7.81 3.48
C THR A 195 3.80 7.29 3.85
N PRO A 196 4.25 7.34 5.13
CA PRO A 196 5.51 6.72 5.55
C PRO A 196 5.57 5.20 5.32
N LEU A 197 4.45 4.49 5.54
CA LEU A 197 4.34 3.05 5.26
C LEU A 197 4.63 2.77 3.78
N LEU A 198 3.98 3.50 2.87
CA LEU A 198 4.20 3.37 1.43
C LEU A 198 5.64 3.72 1.03
N ALA A 199 6.22 4.76 1.63
CA ALA A 199 7.61 5.15 1.40
C ALA A 199 8.60 4.05 1.79
N GLY A 200 8.33 3.33 2.87
CA GLY A 200 9.13 2.20 3.33
C GLY A 200 9.00 0.96 2.44
N LEU A 201 7.77 0.60 2.07
CA LEU A 201 7.46 -0.54 1.21
C LEU A 201 7.99 -0.36 -0.21
N LEU A 202 7.97 0.88 -0.71
CA LEU A 202 8.46 1.23 -2.03
C LEU A 202 9.92 1.70 -1.98
N GLU A 203 10.74 1.33 -1.00
CA GLU A 203 12.16 1.70 -0.97
C GLU A 203 12.99 0.79 -1.89
N VAL A 204 14.02 1.35 -2.53
CA VAL A 204 14.96 0.63 -3.42
C VAL A 204 16.42 0.75 -2.97
N ASP A 205 16.73 1.69 -2.09
CA ASP A 205 18.05 1.77 -1.46
C ASP A 205 18.24 0.59 -0.51
N SER A 206 19.21 -0.28 -0.81
CA SER A 206 19.47 -1.50 -0.05
C SER A 206 19.82 -1.27 1.42
N GLN A 207 20.25 -0.06 1.79
CA GLN A 207 20.51 0.30 3.20
C GLN A 207 19.26 0.75 3.95
N ARG A 208 18.16 1.04 3.24
CA ARG A 208 16.93 1.61 3.79
C ARG A 208 15.68 0.77 3.57
N ILE A 209 15.75 -0.25 2.72
CA ILE A 209 14.68 -1.24 2.53
C ILE A 209 14.23 -1.79 3.89
N TRP A 210 12.92 -1.91 4.07
CA TRP A 210 12.35 -2.42 5.30
C TRP A 210 12.49 -3.93 5.42
N SER A 211 12.73 -4.38 6.65
CA SER A 211 12.51 -5.78 7.03
C SER A 211 11.02 -6.06 7.24
N PHE A 212 10.65 -7.34 7.22
CA PHE A 212 9.31 -7.77 7.59
C PHE A 212 8.94 -7.36 9.02
N ASP A 213 9.87 -7.46 9.97
CA ASP A 213 9.61 -7.09 11.37
C ASP A 213 9.25 -5.61 11.49
N ARG A 214 9.99 -4.74 10.80
CA ARG A 214 9.66 -3.32 10.73
C ARG A 214 8.30 -3.10 10.10
N PHE A 215 8.03 -3.74 8.97
CA PHE A 215 6.74 -3.66 8.29
C PHE A 215 5.57 -4.05 9.21
N PHE A 216 5.63 -5.22 9.86
CA PHE A 216 4.57 -5.67 10.74
C PHE A 216 4.40 -4.77 11.97
N THR A 217 5.49 -4.23 12.51
CA THR A 217 5.44 -3.25 13.60
C THR A 217 4.68 -2.00 13.17
N GLU A 218 5.00 -1.43 12.01
CA GLU A 218 4.35 -0.22 11.50
C GLU A 218 2.87 -0.46 11.16
N VAL A 219 2.52 -1.60 10.57
CA VAL A 219 1.12 -1.96 10.32
C VAL A 219 0.36 -2.11 11.64
N THR A 220 0.93 -2.78 12.64
CA THR A 220 0.33 -2.91 13.97
C THR A 220 0.12 -1.54 14.62
N ASN A 221 1.10 -0.65 14.53
CA ASN A 221 0.99 0.72 15.03
C ASN A 221 -0.13 1.52 14.35
N ILE A 222 -0.38 1.30 13.05
CA ILE A 222 -1.47 1.94 12.32
C ILE A 222 -2.82 1.36 12.78
N LEU A 223 -2.95 0.04 12.80
CA LEU A 223 -4.21 -0.66 13.10
C LEU A 223 -4.64 -0.54 14.57
N ASN A 224 -3.70 -0.34 15.49
CA ASN A 224 -4.02 -0.12 16.90
C ASN A 224 -4.56 1.28 17.22
N ARG A 225 -4.55 2.21 16.24
CA ARG A 225 -5.09 3.56 16.44
C ARG A 225 -6.61 3.54 16.49
N LYS A 226 -7.18 4.25 17.46
CA LYS A 226 -8.61 4.46 17.58
C LYS A 226 -9.02 5.72 16.83
N LEU A 227 -10.07 5.59 16.04
CA LEU A 227 -10.68 6.72 15.35
C LEU A 227 -11.53 7.56 16.31
N MET A 228 -11.18 8.84 16.42
CA MET A 228 -11.96 9.87 17.08
C MET A 228 -12.54 10.82 16.03
N HIS A 229 -13.85 11.02 16.07
CA HIS A 229 -14.53 12.00 15.24
C HIS A 229 -14.60 13.33 15.98
N VAL A 230 -14.06 14.40 15.37
CA VAL A 230 -14.14 15.76 15.91
C VAL A 230 -14.86 16.65 14.91
N TYR A 231 -15.83 17.42 15.40
CA TYR A 231 -16.58 18.36 14.59
C TYR A 231 -16.25 19.79 15.01
N ASN A 232 -15.59 20.52 14.11
CA ASN A 232 -15.32 21.95 14.29
C ASN A 232 -16.59 22.73 13.93
N VAL A 233 -17.34 23.16 14.95
CA VAL A 233 -18.59 23.91 14.82
C VAL A 233 -18.40 25.25 14.11
N ASN A 234 -17.28 25.93 14.35
CA ASN A 234 -17.03 27.26 13.78
C ASN A 234 -16.78 27.21 12.27
N LYS A 235 -16.16 26.13 11.79
CA LYS A 235 -15.87 25.91 10.36
C LYS A 235 -16.84 24.93 9.68
N ILE A 236 -17.82 24.38 10.41
CA ILE A 236 -18.76 23.35 9.92
C ILE A 236 -17.98 22.20 9.26
N GLN A 237 -16.94 21.71 9.96
CA GLN A 237 -15.97 20.78 9.40
C GLN A 237 -15.83 19.54 10.29
N SER A 238 -16.02 18.36 9.71
CA SER A 238 -15.70 17.09 10.35
C SER A 238 -14.25 16.71 10.08
N ILE A 239 -13.51 16.33 11.10
CA ILE A 239 -12.16 15.76 10.98
C ILE A 239 -12.12 14.38 11.66
N ARG A 240 -11.18 13.54 11.20
CA ARG A 240 -10.94 12.20 11.72
C ARG A 240 -9.52 12.15 12.27
N ILE A 241 -9.40 11.75 13.53
CA ILE A 241 -8.13 11.68 14.24
C ILE A 241 -7.90 10.23 14.65
N TYR A 242 -6.72 9.71 14.35
CA TYR A 242 -6.32 8.34 14.65
C TYR A 242 -5.34 8.34 15.82
N LEU A 243 -5.86 8.14 17.04
CA LEU A 243 -5.07 8.17 18.28
C LEU A 243 -4.50 6.80 18.61
N HIS A 244 -3.19 6.73 18.83
CA HIS A 244 -2.55 5.56 19.39
C HIS A 244 -2.96 5.40 20.87
N PRO A 245 -3.00 4.18 21.42
CA PRO A 245 -3.28 3.98 22.85
C PRO A 245 -2.30 4.68 23.80
N GLU A 246 -1.12 5.03 23.31
CA GLU A 246 -0.09 5.77 24.05
C GLU A 246 -0.17 7.29 23.84
N ASP A 247 -1.01 7.76 22.91
CA ASP A 247 -1.15 9.19 22.64
C ASP A 247 -1.84 9.89 23.83
N THR A 248 -1.26 11.01 24.24
CA THR A 248 -1.72 11.92 25.29
C THR A 248 -2.81 12.87 24.80
N TYR A 249 -3.46 13.54 25.74
CA TYR A 249 -4.42 14.60 25.40
C TYR A 249 -3.76 15.76 24.63
N ASP A 250 -2.53 16.12 24.96
CA ASP A 250 -1.80 17.18 24.25
C ASP A 250 -1.54 16.79 22.79
N GLU A 251 -1.18 15.53 22.53
CA GLU A 251 -1.04 15.00 21.17
C GLU A 251 -2.37 14.98 20.42
N PHE A 252 -3.48 14.68 21.09
CA PHE A 252 -4.81 14.82 20.50
C PHE A 252 -5.09 16.26 20.06
N GLN A 253 -4.82 17.25 20.91
CA GLN A 253 -5.01 18.65 20.59
C GLN A 253 -4.11 19.13 19.45
N LEU A 254 -2.85 18.64 19.39
CA LEU A 254 -1.95 18.93 18.26
C LEU A 254 -2.49 18.37 16.94
N GLN A 255 -3.08 17.17 16.94
CA GLN A 255 -3.70 16.61 15.73
C GLN A 255 -4.96 17.38 15.30
N ILE A 256 -5.72 17.97 16.24
CA ILE A 256 -6.82 18.88 15.91
C ILE A 256 -6.26 20.15 15.25
N LEU A 257 -5.19 20.73 15.81
CA LEU A 257 -4.54 21.91 15.25
C LEU A 257 -4.08 21.66 13.81
N GLU A 258 -3.40 20.54 13.55
CA GLU A 258 -2.92 20.17 12.21
C GLU A 258 -4.02 20.10 11.14
N GLN A 259 -5.28 19.80 11.52
CA GLN A 259 -6.39 19.61 10.58
C GLN A 259 -7.39 20.79 10.55
N THR A 260 -7.32 21.72 11.50
CA THR A 260 -8.33 22.80 11.66
C THR A 260 -7.76 24.20 11.80
N ASP A 261 -6.44 24.33 11.98
CA ASP A 261 -5.73 25.58 12.31
C ASP A 261 -6.17 26.23 13.65
N VAL A 262 -6.90 25.50 14.51
CA VAL A 262 -7.32 26.02 15.82
C VAL A 262 -6.20 25.81 16.84
N PRO A 263 -5.56 26.87 17.37
CA PRO A 263 -4.49 26.75 18.37
C PRO A 263 -4.93 25.97 19.60
N VAL A 264 -4.02 25.18 20.18
CA VAL A 264 -4.28 24.28 21.32
C VAL A 264 -4.96 25.01 22.48
N GLU A 265 -4.50 26.21 22.80
CA GLU A 265 -5.03 27.08 23.86
C GLU A 265 -6.47 27.58 23.61
N ASN A 266 -6.93 27.53 22.35
CA ASN A 266 -8.26 27.96 21.93
C ASN A 266 -9.22 26.79 21.68
N GLN A 267 -8.77 25.55 21.87
CA GLN A 267 -9.58 24.36 21.67
C GLN A 267 -10.46 24.08 22.90
N ILE A 268 -11.76 24.39 22.77
CA ILE A 268 -12.78 24.00 23.75
C ILE A 268 -13.46 22.72 23.25
N LEU A 269 -13.08 21.57 23.82
CA LEU A 269 -13.60 20.27 23.42
C LEU A 269 -14.80 19.87 24.29
N LEU A 270 -15.92 19.57 23.63
CA LEU A 270 -17.14 19.09 24.28
C LEU A 270 -17.33 17.62 23.92
N LEU A 271 -17.37 16.75 24.92
CA LEU A 271 -17.63 15.32 24.76
C LEU A 271 -19.14 15.05 24.83
N LYS A 272 -19.63 14.18 23.95
CA LYS A 272 -21.01 13.72 23.92
C LYS A 272 -21.04 12.20 23.99
#